data_AF-W4HEE0-F1
#
_entry.id   AF-W4HEE0-F1
#
_cell.length_a   1.000
_cell.length_b   1.000
_cell.length_c   1.000
_cell.angle_alpha   90.00
_cell.angle_beta   90.00
_cell.angle_gamma   90.00
#
_symmetry.space_group_name_H-M   'P 1'
#
loop_
_entity.id
_entity.type
_entity.pdbx_description
1 polymer ?
#
loop_
_entity_poly.entity_id
_entity_poly.type
_entity_poly.pdbx_seq_one_letter_code
_entity_poly.pdbx_strand_id
1 'polypeptide(L)'
;MAVADDMSLLAGEYALGLLDREERDRVARRIVTDADLAAEYAFWQRHLLALIGRMPSVAPSPRVKAGLEERLFGIEDRSLWQDLLAPEHRGILVLVVGAKVAAIGVLLALLL
;
A
#
# COMPACT_ATOMS: atom_id res chain seq x y z
N MET A 1 -7.28 38.99 9.09
CA MET A 1 -8.43 38.11 8.83
C MET A 1 -8.44 37.65 7.37
N ALA A 2 -8.46 38.55 6.37
CA ALA A 2 -8.42 38.18 4.95
C ALA A 2 -7.26 37.24 4.55
N VAL A 3 -6.03 37.48 5.01
CA VAL A 3 -4.87 36.62 4.66
C VAL A 3 -4.99 35.18 5.20
N ALA A 4 -5.61 35.01 6.37
CA ALA A 4 -5.85 33.68 6.94
C ALA A 4 -6.96 32.94 6.18
N ASP A 5 -7.97 33.67 5.71
CA ASP A 5 -9.06 33.14 4.89
C ASP A 5 -8.53 32.71 3.50
N ASP A 6 -7.71 33.55 2.85
CA ASP A 6 -7.05 33.21 1.58
C ASP A 6 -6.13 31.98 1.71
N MET A 7 -5.42 31.85 2.83
CA MET A 7 -4.56 30.69 3.09
C MET A 7 -5.37 29.42 3.28
N SER A 8 -6.44 29.48 4.08
CA SER A 8 -7.30 28.33 4.32
C SER A 8 -7.99 27.90 3.02
N LEU A 9 -8.44 28.86 2.20
CA LEU A 9 -9.00 28.59 0.87
C LEU A 9 -7.98 27.89 -0.03
N LEU A 10 -6.75 28.41 -0.15
CA LEU A 10 -5.69 27.80 -0.94
C LEU A 10 -5.36 26.38 -0.47
N ALA A 11 -5.30 26.16 0.83
CA ALA A 11 -5.07 24.83 1.41
C ALA A 11 -6.22 23.85 1.10
N GLY A 12 -7.46 24.33 1.11
CA GLY A 12 -8.65 23.57 0.74
C GLY A 12 -8.66 23.20 -0.74
N GLU A 13 -8.36 24.14 -1.63
CA GLU A 13 -8.24 23.90 -3.08
C GLU A 13 -7.13 22.90 -3.39
N TYR A 14 -5.99 23.01 -2.71
CA TYR A 14 -4.91 22.05 -2.82
C TYR A 14 -5.32 20.65 -2.32
N ALA A 15 -6.02 20.57 -1.19
CA ALA A 15 -6.53 19.29 -0.65
C ALA A 15 -7.55 18.60 -1.57
N LEU A 16 -8.38 19.37 -2.25
CA LEU A 16 -9.35 18.87 -3.23
C LEU A 16 -8.74 18.62 -4.63
N GLY A 17 -7.49 19.04 -4.85
CA GLY A 17 -6.81 18.90 -6.14
C GLY A 17 -7.35 19.81 -7.24
N LEU A 18 -7.90 20.98 -6.87
CA LEU A 18 -8.52 21.94 -7.79
C LEU A 18 -7.50 22.86 -8.47
N LEU A 19 -6.29 22.95 -7.90
CA LEU A 19 -5.21 23.80 -8.44
C LEU A 19 -4.66 23.25 -9.76
N ASP A 20 -4.26 24.19 -10.64
CA ASP A 20 -3.54 23.84 -11.85
C ASP A 20 -2.14 23.24 -11.52
N ARG A 21 -1.42 22.79 -12.54
CA ARG A 21 -0.11 22.14 -12.32
C ARG A 21 0.89 23.08 -11.65
N GLU A 22 0.98 24.32 -12.11
CA GLU A 22 1.98 25.26 -11.62
C GLU A 22 1.68 25.72 -10.19
N GLU A 23 0.42 26.01 -9.89
CA GLU A 23 -0.08 26.36 -8.57
C GLU A 23 0.14 25.22 -7.57
N ARG A 24 -0.19 24.00 -7.97
CA ARG A 24 0.00 22.81 -7.15
C ARG A 24 1.48 22.58 -6.84
N ASP A 25 2.37 22.75 -7.82
CA ASP A 25 3.81 22.64 -7.61
C ASP A 25 4.35 23.76 -6.70
N ARG A 26 3.80 24.98 -6.80
CA ARG A 26 4.13 26.09 -5.88
C ARG A 26 3.72 25.77 -4.45
N VAL A 27 2.48 25.32 -4.23
CA VAL A 27 1.98 24.96 -2.91
C VAL A 27 2.75 23.78 -2.33
N ALA A 28 3.05 22.75 -3.14
CA ALA A 28 3.82 21.58 -2.72
C ALA A 28 5.20 21.96 -2.18
N ARG A 29 5.91 22.89 -2.84
CA ARG A 29 7.18 23.41 -2.33
C ARG A 29 7.01 24.25 -1.07
N ARG A 30 5.99 25.12 -1.03
CA ARG A 30 5.76 26.04 0.10
C ARG A 30 5.36 25.32 1.39
N ILE A 31 4.53 24.28 1.31
CA ILE A 31 4.06 23.50 2.47
C ILE A 31 5.21 22.90 3.29
N VAL A 32 6.36 22.62 2.66
CA VAL A 32 7.53 22.07 3.35
C VAL A 32 8.13 23.06 4.35
N THR A 33 8.01 24.37 4.09
CA THR A 33 8.66 25.43 4.89
C THR A 33 7.67 26.31 5.65
N ASP A 34 6.39 26.29 5.27
CA ASP A 34 5.33 27.11 5.86
C ASP A 34 4.44 26.24 6.77
N ALA A 35 4.69 26.33 8.09
CA ALA A 35 4.02 25.51 9.09
C ALA A 35 2.51 25.82 9.21
N ASP A 36 2.12 27.08 9.00
CA ASP A 36 0.71 27.50 9.07
C ASP A 36 -0.07 26.92 7.89
N LEU A 37 0.49 27.02 6.68
CA LEU A 37 -0.10 26.41 5.48
C LEU A 37 -0.20 24.88 5.61
N ALA A 38 0.82 24.24 6.18
CA ALA A 38 0.80 22.81 6.44
C ALA A 38 -0.29 22.42 7.46
N ALA A 39 -0.51 23.24 8.49
CA ALA A 39 -1.56 23.03 9.49
C ALA A 39 -2.97 23.16 8.87
N GLU A 40 -3.19 24.18 8.04
CA GLU A 40 -4.44 24.38 7.29
C GLU A 40 -4.69 23.22 6.32
N TYR A 41 -3.67 22.78 5.57
CA TYR A 41 -3.79 21.62 4.70
C TYR A 41 -4.19 20.35 5.47
N ALA A 42 -3.55 20.11 6.61
CA ALA A 42 -3.87 18.96 7.46
C ALA A 42 -5.28 19.07 8.07
N PHE A 43 -5.76 20.28 8.39
CA PHE A 43 -7.13 20.52 8.80
C PHE A 43 -8.12 20.10 7.71
N TRP A 44 -7.92 20.57 6.47
CA TRP A 44 -8.77 20.22 5.34
C TRP A 44 -8.75 18.73 5.03
N GLN A 45 -7.57 18.08 5.04
CA GLN A 45 -7.47 16.63 4.83
C GLN A 45 -8.30 15.86 5.86
N ARG A 46 -8.20 16.19 7.16
CA ARG A 46 -9.00 15.54 8.21
C ARG A 46 -10.49 15.77 8.03
N HIS A 47 -10.88 17.01 7.71
CA HIS A 47 -12.27 17.37 7.51
C HIS A 47 -12.89 16.58 6.34
N LEU A 48 -12.19 16.48 5.21
CA LEU A 48 -12.66 15.77 4.03
C LEU A 48 -12.68 14.24 4.23
N LEU A 49 -11.68 13.67 4.92
CA LEU A 49 -11.69 12.24 5.25
C LEU A 49 -12.91 11.82 6.07
N ALA A 50 -13.38 12.68 6.98
CA ALA A 50 -14.59 12.42 7.75
C ALA A 50 -15.85 12.32 6.89
N LEU A 51 -15.87 12.93 5.70
CA LEU A 51 -16.98 12.84 4.74
C LEU A 51 -16.93 11.51 3.96
N ILE A 52 -15.73 11.07 3.58
CA ILE A 52 -15.53 9.86 2.76
C ILE A 52 -15.88 8.58 3.53
N GLY A 53 -15.69 8.55 4.86
CA GLY A 53 -15.99 7.37 5.68
C GLY A 53 -17.46 6.90 5.66
N ARG A 54 -18.38 7.72 5.13
CA ARG A 54 -19.80 7.38 4.95
C ARG A 54 -20.13 6.79 3.59
N MET A 55 -19.17 6.78 2.66
CA MET A 55 -19.38 6.28 1.30
C MET A 55 -19.26 4.75 1.27
N PRO A 56 -20.10 4.05 0.49
CA PRO A 56 -19.96 2.62 0.31
C PRO A 56 -18.62 2.30 -0.36
N SER A 57 -17.91 1.30 0.17
CA SER A 57 -16.66 0.83 -0.41
C SER A 57 -16.93 0.10 -1.73
N VAL A 58 -16.19 0.46 -2.78
CA VAL A 58 -16.19 -0.23 -4.08
C VAL A 58 -14.86 -0.96 -4.22
N ALA A 59 -14.89 -2.29 -4.28
CA ALA A 59 -13.69 -3.09 -4.41
C ALA A 59 -13.08 -2.93 -5.82
N PRO A 60 -11.80 -2.53 -5.96
CA PRO A 60 -11.13 -2.50 -7.25
C PRO A 60 -10.85 -3.93 -7.74
N SER A 61 -10.55 -4.07 -9.05
CA SER A 61 -10.09 -5.36 -9.58
C SER A 61 -8.81 -5.81 -8.88
N PRO A 62 -8.64 -7.11 -8.57
CA PRO A 62 -7.41 -7.63 -7.96
C PRO A 62 -6.13 -7.29 -8.74
N ARG A 63 -6.24 -7.10 -10.07
CA ARG A 63 -5.11 -6.70 -10.93
C ARG A 63 -4.53 -5.33 -10.56
N VAL A 64 -5.34 -4.43 -9.98
CA VAL A 64 -4.88 -3.09 -9.56
C VAL A 64 -3.81 -3.21 -8.49
N LYS A 65 -4.02 -4.08 -7.49
CA LYS A 65 -3.04 -4.31 -6.42
C LYS A 65 -1.75 -4.92 -6.98
N ALA A 66 -1.87 -5.99 -7.76
CA ALA A 66 -0.71 -6.66 -8.35
C ALA A 66 0.13 -5.72 -9.23
N GLY A 67 -0.51 -4.94 -10.11
CA GLY A 67 0.20 -3.98 -10.96
C GLY A 67 0.81 -2.80 -10.19
N LEU A 68 0.24 -2.42 -9.04
CA LEU A 68 0.82 -1.41 -8.17
C LEU A 68 2.07 -1.95 -7.47
N GLU A 69 2.01 -3.17 -6.95
CA GLU A 69 3.13 -3.84 -6.28
C GLU A 69 4.32 -4.00 -7.24
N GLU A 70 4.06 -4.47 -8.46
CA GLU A 70 5.08 -4.59 -9.51
C GLU A 70 5.72 -3.24 -9.86
N ARG A 71 4.93 -2.16 -9.98
CA ARG A 71 5.47 -0.83 -10.36
C ARG A 71 6.26 -0.15 -9.24
N LEU A 72 5.86 -0.36 -7.99
CA LEU A 72 6.48 0.32 -6.85
C LEU A 72 7.71 -0.44 -6.34
N PHE A 73 7.66 -1.78 -6.34
CA PHE A 73 8.69 -2.62 -5.74
C PHE A 73 9.47 -3.45 -6.77
N GLY A 74 9.03 -3.45 -8.03
CA GLY A 74 9.52 -4.38 -9.04
C GLY A 74 8.86 -5.75 -8.90
N ILE A 75 9.14 -6.64 -9.85
CA ILE A 75 8.95 -8.07 -9.61
C ILE A 75 10.07 -8.46 -8.66
N GLU A 76 9.78 -8.61 -7.37
CA GLU A 76 10.62 -9.45 -6.53
C GLU A 76 10.56 -10.83 -7.19
N ASP A 77 11.66 -11.25 -7.83
CA ASP A 77 11.91 -12.65 -8.14
C ASP A 77 11.98 -13.38 -6.79
N ARG A 78 10.80 -13.57 -6.17
CA ARG A 78 10.63 -14.47 -5.05
C ARG A 78 10.83 -15.84 -5.64
N SER A 79 12.10 -16.21 -5.71
CA SER A 79 12.53 -17.55 -6.02
C SER A 79 11.69 -18.46 -5.16
N LEU A 80 10.94 -19.37 -5.77
CA LEU A 80 10.10 -20.32 -5.05
C LEU A 80 10.89 -21.05 -3.95
N TRP A 81 12.22 -21.14 -4.10
CA TRP A 81 13.16 -21.63 -3.10
C TRP A 81 13.30 -20.72 -1.87
N GLN A 82 13.29 -19.40 -2.02
CA GLN A 82 13.32 -18.44 -0.91
C GLN A 82 12.01 -18.46 -0.12
N ASP A 83 10.86 -18.55 -0.78
CA ASP A 83 9.56 -18.69 -0.12
C ASP A 83 9.44 -20.06 0.58
N LEU A 84 9.92 -21.16 -0.01
CA LEU A 84 9.96 -22.45 0.67
C LEU A 84 10.89 -22.45 1.90
N LEU A 85 12.05 -21.81 1.81
CA LEU A 85 13.07 -21.80 2.87
C LEU A 85 12.81 -20.73 3.95
N ALA A 86 11.81 -19.86 3.74
CA ALA A 86 11.40 -18.84 4.69
C ALA A 86 11.10 -19.47 6.06
N PRO A 87 11.59 -18.89 7.17
CA PRO A 87 11.47 -19.47 8.51
C PRO A 87 10.03 -19.82 8.92
N GLU A 88 9.07 -19.04 8.42
CA GLU A 88 7.63 -19.17 8.65
C GLU A 88 6.97 -20.39 7.95
N HIS A 89 7.61 -20.97 6.92
CA HIS A 89 7.06 -22.08 6.14
C HIS A 89 7.75 -23.43 6.40
N ARG A 90 8.78 -23.46 7.25
CA ARG A 90 9.56 -24.67 7.58
C ARG A 90 8.72 -25.82 8.14
N GLY A 91 7.67 -25.52 8.89
CA GLY A 91 6.79 -26.56 9.48
C GLY A 91 6.03 -27.37 8.42
N ILE A 92 5.49 -26.71 7.40
CA ILE A 92 4.75 -27.36 6.31
C ILE A 92 5.71 -28.18 5.43
N LEU A 93 6.91 -27.65 5.20
CA LEU A 93 7.95 -28.29 4.39
C LEU A 93 8.42 -29.62 5.00
N VAL A 94 8.68 -29.65 6.31
CA VAL A 94 9.06 -30.88 7.02
C VAL A 94 7.93 -31.92 6.97
N LEU A 95 6.68 -31.49 7.13
CA LEU A 95 5.52 -32.39 7.10
C LEU A 95 5.33 -33.04 5.72
N VAL A 96 5.40 -32.26 4.64
CA VAL A 96 5.25 -32.76 3.26
C VAL A 96 6.39 -33.71 2.88
N VAL A 97 7.65 -33.33 3.19
CA VAL A 97 8.81 -34.19 2.93
C VAL A 97 8.73 -35.49 3.71
N GLY A 98 8.38 -35.41 5.00
CA GLY A 98 8.20 -36.58 5.87
C GLY A 98 7.14 -37.54 5.34
N ALA A 99 5.98 -37.02 4.95
CA ALA A 99 4.90 -37.84 4.35
C ALA A 99 5.36 -38.53 3.05
N LYS A 100 6.12 -37.83 2.21
CA LYS A 100 6.66 -38.38 0.95
C LYS A 100 7.66 -39.52 1.19
N VAL A 101 8.58 -39.34 2.15
CA VAL A 101 9.56 -40.36 2.53
C VAL A 101 8.86 -41.59 3.11
N ALA A 102 7.86 -41.40 3.97
CA ALA A 102 7.08 -42.51 4.52
C ALA A 102 6.35 -43.29 3.42
N ALA A 103 5.71 -42.61 2.48
CA ALA A 103 5.03 -43.25 1.35
C ALA A 103 5.99 -44.06 0.47
N ILE A 104 7.20 -43.53 0.18
CA ILE A 104 8.23 -44.25 -0.57
C ILE A 104 8.71 -45.48 0.22
N GLY A 105 8.93 -45.34 1.53
CA GLY A 105 9.31 -46.46 2.39
C GLY A 105 8.26 -47.58 2.40
N VAL A 106 6.98 -47.23 2.45
CA VAL A 106 5.87 -48.19 2.36
C VAL A 106 5.86 -48.88 0.99
N LEU A 107 6.00 -48.12 -0.10
CA LEU A 107 6.06 -48.69 -1.46
C LEU A 107 7.23 -49.66 -1.65
N LEU A 108 8.42 -49.31 -1.13
CA LEU A 108 9.59 -50.19 -1.18
C LEU A 108 9.40 -51.45 -0.33
N ALA A 109 8.78 -51.32 0.85
CA ALA A 109 8.45 -52.46 1.71
C ALA A 109 7.39 -53.40 1.09
N LEU A 110 6.52 -52.89 0.21
CA LEU A 110 5.54 -53.68 -0.52
C LEU A 110 6.12 -54.33 -1.80
N LEU A 111 7.28 -53.88 -2.27
CA LEU A 111 7.96 -54.38 -3.47
C LEU A 111 9.10 -55.38 -3.17
N LEU A 112 9.45 -55.56 -1.90
CA LEU A 112 10.46 -56.53 -1.41
C LEU A 112 9.77 -57.76 -0.82
#